data_AF-A0A449BC11-F1
#
_entry.id   AF-A0A449BC11-F1
#
_cell.length_a   1.000
_cell.length_b   1.000
_cell.length_c   1.000
_cell.angle_alpha   90.00
_cell.angle_beta   90.00
_cell.angle_gamma   90.00
#
_symmetry.space_group_name_H-M   'P 1'
#
loop_
_entity.id
_entity.type
_entity.pdbx_description
1 polymer ?
#
loop_
_entity_poly.entity_id
_entity_poly.type
_entity_poly.pdbx_seq_one_letter_code
_entity_poly.pdbx_strand_id
1 'polypeptide(L)'
;MKKIITRGFSLVLLLVAAVSLVACGGGKKAKLEASYVSDPVVNFMSAYPAYTYKQATFKAQSIDIFSDGTYELTVTETHYSGELLFPNEGEHKVVPRGVTVTTYYGKYAAVEADGLKTLSLEKPTRIVKVNTITTAGSNYSVDTENWTDASGVAVGTEEAPITAEKFLENNAFAKFDLLVNVATNAFEYNSLTK
;
A
#
# COMPACT_ATOMS: atom_id res chain seq x y z
N MET A 1 -24.60 -35.76 13.48
CA MET A 1 -24.19 -35.69 12.06
C MET A 1 -22.93 -34.86 11.96
N LYS A 2 -21.81 -35.46 11.51
CA LYS A 2 -20.58 -34.75 11.15
C LYS A 2 -20.80 -34.08 9.78
N LYS A 3 -20.60 -32.77 9.67
CA LYS A 3 -20.38 -32.05 8.40
C LYS A 3 -19.33 -30.96 8.66
N ILE A 4 -18.07 -31.29 8.39
CA ILE A 4 -17.26 -30.79 7.27
C ILE A 4 -16.83 -29.34 7.51
N ILE A 5 -15.57 -29.23 7.93
CA ILE A 5 -14.75 -28.03 7.98
C ILE A 5 -14.58 -27.52 6.54
N THR A 6 -14.84 -26.24 6.30
CA THR A 6 -14.27 -25.54 5.15
C THR A 6 -13.35 -24.44 5.66
N ARG A 7 -12.07 -24.78 5.72
CA ARG A 7 -10.94 -23.85 5.86
C ARG A 7 -11.00 -22.86 4.70
N GLY A 8 -11.25 -21.60 5.00
CA GLY A 8 -11.19 -20.47 4.07
C GLY A 8 -10.35 -19.34 4.64
N PHE A 9 -9.25 -19.67 5.30
CA PHE A 9 -8.20 -18.73 5.72
C PHE A 9 -6.91 -19.22 5.08
N SER A 10 -6.19 -18.31 4.41
CA SER A 10 -5.01 -18.55 3.55
C SER A 10 -5.34 -18.72 2.07
N LEU A 11 -5.44 -17.60 1.33
CA LEU A 11 -4.73 -17.43 0.03
C LEU A 11 -4.91 -16.02 -0.59
N VAL A 12 -4.46 -14.93 0.05
CA VAL A 12 -4.30 -13.64 -0.67
C VAL A 12 -2.97 -12.92 -0.35
N LEU A 13 -2.10 -13.47 0.50
CA LEU A 13 -0.79 -12.84 0.82
C LEU A 13 0.35 -13.23 -0.13
N LEU A 14 0.11 -14.01 -1.20
CA LEU A 14 1.17 -14.63 -1.99
C LEU A 14 1.40 -14.02 -3.38
N LEU A 15 0.76 -12.90 -3.72
CA LEU A 15 0.88 -12.27 -5.05
C LEU A 15 1.67 -10.95 -5.09
N VAL A 16 2.18 -10.45 -3.95
CA VAL A 16 2.97 -9.19 -3.93
C VAL A 16 4.48 -9.44 -4.08
N ALA A 17 4.95 -10.69 -3.97
CA ALA A 17 6.39 -11.01 -4.02
C ALA A 17 7.03 -10.95 -5.43
N ALA A 18 6.25 -10.71 -6.50
CA ALA A 18 6.76 -10.81 -7.88
C ALA A 18 7.07 -9.47 -8.57
N VAL A 19 6.79 -8.32 -7.93
CA VAL A 19 7.01 -6.99 -8.58
C VAL A 19 8.26 -6.26 -8.05
N SER A 20 8.90 -6.72 -6.97
CA SER A 20 10.11 -6.11 -6.41
C SER A 20 11.40 -6.37 -7.22
N LEU A 21 11.34 -7.03 -8.38
CA LEU A 21 12.54 -7.41 -9.13
C LEU A 21 13.00 -6.46 -10.25
N VAL A 22 12.27 -5.39 -10.55
CA VAL A 22 12.68 -4.40 -11.56
C VAL A 22 12.86 -3.04 -10.90
N ALA A 23 13.75 -2.96 -9.89
CA ALA A 23 14.19 -1.69 -9.29
C ALA A 23 15.71 -1.50 -9.31
N CYS A 24 16.44 -2.35 -10.04
CA CYS A 24 17.85 -2.12 -10.29
C CYS A 24 18.15 -2.47 -11.74
N GLY A 25 18.26 -1.44 -12.58
CA GLY A 25 18.97 -1.57 -13.85
C GLY A 25 20.41 -2.03 -13.58
N GLY A 26 20.75 -3.24 -14.01
CA GLY A 26 22.12 -3.72 -14.28
C GLY A 26 23.18 -3.73 -13.16
N GLY A 27 22.91 -3.17 -11.97
CA GLY A 27 23.83 -3.12 -10.84
C GLY A 27 23.58 -4.24 -9.82
N LYS A 28 24.57 -4.54 -8.97
CA LYS A 28 24.40 -5.44 -7.82
C LYS A 28 23.17 -5.00 -7.03
N LYS A 29 22.18 -5.89 -6.88
CA LYS A 29 20.98 -5.63 -6.06
C LYS A 29 21.41 -5.24 -4.65
N ALA A 30 20.90 -4.11 -4.16
CA ALA A 30 21.13 -3.68 -2.79
C ALA A 30 20.62 -4.76 -1.82
N LYS A 31 21.35 -4.96 -0.71
CA LYS A 31 21.00 -5.98 0.28
C LYS A 31 19.91 -5.42 1.20
N LEU A 32 18.83 -6.16 1.41
CA LEU A 32 17.82 -5.83 2.42
C LEU A 32 18.48 -5.82 3.82
N GLU A 33 18.32 -4.73 4.56
CA GLU A 33 18.83 -4.58 5.93
C GLU A 33 17.76 -4.89 6.98
N ALA A 34 16.56 -4.33 6.80
CA ALA A 34 15.44 -4.53 7.72
C ALA A 34 14.11 -4.31 7.01
N SER A 35 13.06 -4.90 7.59
CA SER A 35 11.67 -4.71 7.20
C SER A 35 10.86 -4.38 8.44
N TYR A 36 10.04 -3.34 8.36
CA TYR A 36 9.15 -2.91 9.44
C TYR A 36 7.71 -2.88 8.93
N VAL A 37 6.74 -3.14 9.81
CA VAL A 37 5.30 -3.14 9.48
C VAL A 37 4.52 -2.22 10.40
N SER A 38 3.51 -1.53 9.86
CA SER A 38 2.65 -0.68 10.66
C SER A 38 1.54 -1.47 11.34
N ASP A 39 1.01 -0.92 12.43
CA ASP A 39 -0.34 -1.30 12.86
C ASP A 39 -1.35 -1.01 11.73
N PRO A 40 -2.35 -1.88 11.51
CA PRO A 40 -3.38 -1.62 10.53
C PRO A 40 -4.37 -0.57 11.06
N VAL A 41 -4.76 0.36 10.20
CA VAL A 41 -5.83 1.34 10.48
C VAL A 41 -7.06 1.04 9.63
N VAL A 42 -8.24 1.40 10.13
CA VAL A 42 -9.50 1.19 9.42
C VAL A 42 -10.29 2.49 9.31
N ASN A 43 -10.74 2.80 8.09
CA ASN A 43 -11.61 3.93 7.81
C ASN A 43 -12.98 3.43 7.39
N PHE A 44 -14.03 4.01 7.98
CA PHE A 44 -15.42 3.70 7.65
C PHE A 44 -16.10 4.87 6.95
N MET A 45 -16.95 4.55 5.97
CA MET A 45 -17.80 5.51 5.29
C MET A 45 -19.21 4.95 5.13
N SER A 46 -20.23 5.78 5.37
CA SER A 46 -21.62 5.48 5.04
C SER A 46 -21.97 6.21 3.75
N ALA A 47 -22.01 5.50 2.62
CA ALA A 47 -22.42 6.10 1.35
C ALA A 47 -23.89 6.57 1.38
N TYR A 48 -24.71 5.93 2.22
CA TYR A 48 -26.11 6.32 2.43
C TYR A 48 -26.41 6.35 3.93
N PRO A 49 -26.51 7.53 4.56
CA PRO A 49 -26.74 7.66 6.00
C PRO A 49 -28.04 6.98 6.49
N ALA A 50 -29.04 6.87 5.61
CA ALA A 50 -30.33 6.25 5.89
C ALA A 50 -30.32 4.70 5.83
N TYR A 51 -29.22 4.06 5.44
CA TYR A 51 -29.11 2.61 5.30
C TYR A 51 -27.96 2.06 6.14
N THR A 52 -28.05 0.79 6.55
CA THR A 52 -27.01 0.05 7.30
C THR A 52 -25.78 -0.31 6.46
N TYR A 53 -25.74 0.11 5.20
CA TYR A 53 -24.64 -0.17 4.29
C TYR A 53 -23.42 0.72 4.56
N LYS A 54 -22.28 0.08 4.84
CA LYS A 54 -21.01 0.73 5.11
C LYS A 54 -19.93 0.24 4.16
N GLN A 55 -18.96 1.11 3.90
CA GLN A 55 -17.68 0.76 3.30
C GLN A 55 -16.60 0.83 4.37
N ALA A 56 -15.70 -0.16 4.36
CA ALA A 56 -14.53 -0.18 5.20
C ALA A 56 -13.28 -0.28 4.33
N THR A 57 -12.30 0.59 4.59
CA THR A 57 -10.98 0.53 3.99
C THR A 57 -9.98 0.23 5.10
N PHE A 58 -9.38 -0.96 5.03
CA PHE A 58 -8.26 -1.33 5.89
C PHE A 58 -6.97 -0.89 5.21
N LYS A 59 -6.10 -0.21 5.95
CA LYS A 59 -4.81 0.26 5.47
C LYS A 59 -3.69 -0.26 6.35
N ALA A 60 -2.61 -0.71 5.74
CA ALA A 60 -1.39 -1.06 6.42
C ALA A 60 -0.19 -0.60 5.59
N GLN A 61 0.94 -0.38 6.27
CA GLN A 61 2.19 -0.02 5.63
C GLN A 61 3.27 -1.04 5.97
N SER A 62 4.19 -1.24 5.05
CA SER A 62 5.48 -1.90 5.31
C SER A 62 6.59 -1.06 4.73
N ILE A 63 7.75 -1.03 5.38
CA ILE A 63 8.95 -0.38 4.84
C ILE A 63 10.13 -1.33 4.89
N ASP A 64 10.73 -1.53 3.71
CA ASP A 64 11.99 -2.23 3.55
C ASP A 64 13.10 -1.20 3.33
N ILE A 65 14.22 -1.37 4.02
CA ILE A 65 15.40 -0.53 3.88
C ILE A 65 16.61 -1.33 3.40
N PHE A 66 17.45 -0.72 2.58
CA PHE A 66 18.53 -1.40 1.88
C PHE A 66 19.89 -0.77 2.15
N SER A 67 20.93 -1.60 2.02
CA SER A 67 22.32 -1.26 2.38
C SER A 67 22.95 -0.12 1.57
N ASP A 68 22.30 0.33 0.51
CA ASP A 68 22.73 1.46 -0.33
C ASP A 68 22.03 2.78 0.04
N GLY A 69 21.27 2.80 1.14
CA GLY A 69 20.54 3.98 1.60
C GLY A 69 19.22 4.22 0.86
N THR A 70 18.68 3.22 0.16
CA THR A 70 17.36 3.28 -0.48
C THR A 70 16.28 2.60 0.36
N TYR A 71 15.02 2.99 0.13
CA TYR A 71 13.87 2.39 0.79
C TYR A 71 12.77 1.98 -0.21
N GLU A 72 11.95 1.03 0.21
CA GLU A 72 10.66 0.68 -0.39
C GLU A 72 9.55 0.80 0.68
N LEU A 73 8.73 1.84 0.60
CA LEU A 73 7.56 2.01 1.47
C LEU A 73 6.32 1.56 0.71
N THR A 74 5.68 0.49 1.15
CA THR A 74 4.46 -0.05 0.55
C THR A 74 3.24 0.29 1.41
N VAL A 75 2.23 0.89 0.79
CA VAL A 75 0.91 1.12 1.36
C VAL A 75 -0.07 0.15 0.72
N THR A 76 -0.73 -0.68 1.53
CA THR A 76 -1.79 -1.58 1.09
C THR A 76 -3.12 -1.09 1.62
N GLU A 77 -4.09 -0.87 0.73
CA GLU A 77 -5.47 -0.55 1.06
C GLU A 77 -6.39 -1.67 0.58
N THR A 78 -7.17 -2.27 1.47
CA THR A 78 -8.18 -3.27 1.12
C THR A 78 -9.57 -2.73 1.38
N HIS A 79 -10.43 -2.83 0.38
CA HIS A 79 -11.77 -2.25 0.40
C HIS A 79 -12.83 -3.33 0.55
N TYR A 80 -13.77 -3.10 1.46
CA TYR A 80 -14.93 -3.94 1.69
C TYR A 80 -16.19 -3.11 1.74
N SER A 81 -17.32 -3.74 1.45
CA SER A 81 -18.64 -3.14 1.64
C SER A 81 -19.65 -4.17 2.13
N GLY A 82 -20.67 -3.72 2.84
CA GLY A 82 -21.80 -4.55 3.23
C GLY A 82 -22.53 -3.96 4.42
N GLU A 83 -23.37 -4.77 5.05
CA GLU A 83 -23.92 -4.50 6.38
C GLU A 83 -22.80 -4.75 7.41
N LEU A 84 -21.85 -3.82 7.49
CA LEU A 84 -20.78 -3.88 8.49
C LEU A 84 -21.34 -3.31 9.79
N LEU A 85 -21.88 -4.19 10.63
CA LEU A 85 -22.34 -3.85 11.97
C LEU A 85 -21.19 -4.03 12.96
N PHE A 86 -21.07 -3.08 13.90
CA PHE A 86 -20.17 -3.16 15.03
C PHE A 86 -20.99 -3.03 16.32
N PRO A 87 -20.83 -3.92 17.33
CA PRO A 87 -19.88 -5.04 17.38
C PRO A 87 -20.26 -6.19 16.42
N ASN A 88 -19.25 -6.90 15.93
CA ASN A 88 -19.41 -8.02 15.00
C ASN A 88 -20.02 -9.23 15.73
N GLU A 89 -21.30 -9.49 15.49
CA GLU A 89 -22.04 -10.63 16.09
C GLU A 89 -21.91 -11.94 15.29
N GLY A 90 -21.06 -11.96 14.26
CA GLY A 90 -20.53 -13.20 13.67
C GLY A 90 -21.07 -13.61 12.30
N GLU A 91 -22.11 -12.95 11.77
CA GLU A 91 -22.61 -13.26 10.42
C GLU A 91 -23.03 -12.00 9.64
N HIS A 92 -22.06 -11.39 8.96
CA HIS A 92 -22.32 -10.28 8.04
C HIS A 92 -21.91 -10.67 6.62
N LYS A 93 -22.76 -10.36 5.65
CA LYS A 93 -22.42 -10.48 4.23
C LYS A 93 -21.48 -9.34 3.86
N VAL A 94 -20.18 -9.62 3.88
CA VAL A 94 -19.15 -8.69 3.43
C VAL A 94 -18.78 -9.00 1.99
N VAL A 95 -18.70 -7.97 1.16
CA VAL A 95 -18.28 -8.08 -0.24
C VAL A 95 -16.91 -7.42 -0.40
N PRO A 96 -15.86 -8.17 -0.78
CA PRO A 96 -14.58 -7.59 -1.17
C PRO A 96 -14.75 -6.69 -2.39
N ARG A 97 -14.26 -5.46 -2.30
CA ARG A 97 -14.32 -4.44 -3.37
C ARG A 97 -13.00 -4.21 -4.08
N GLY A 98 -11.92 -4.77 -3.55
CA GLY A 98 -10.62 -4.74 -4.20
C GLY A 98 -9.50 -4.31 -3.28
N VAL A 99 -8.33 -4.14 -3.87
CA VAL A 99 -7.08 -3.76 -3.21
C VAL A 99 -6.38 -2.69 -4.04
N THR A 100 -5.83 -1.70 -3.36
CA THR A 100 -4.84 -0.78 -3.93
C THR A 100 -3.51 -1.00 -3.22
N VAL A 101 -2.44 -1.24 -3.97
CA VAL A 101 -1.07 -1.29 -3.45
C VAL A 101 -0.29 -0.15 -4.09
N THR A 102 0.32 0.69 -3.27
CA THR A 102 1.21 1.76 -3.75
C THR A 102 2.57 1.59 -3.09
N THR A 103 3.62 1.41 -3.89
CA THR A 103 5.00 1.29 -3.43
C THR A 103 5.78 2.53 -3.83
N TYR A 104 6.40 3.16 -2.84
CA TYR A 104 7.21 4.36 -2.97
C TYR A 104 8.68 3.99 -2.83
N TYR A 105 9.50 4.46 -3.77
CA TYR A 105 10.94 4.23 -3.79
C TYR A 105 11.66 5.56 -3.62
N GLY A 106 12.67 5.58 -2.77
CA GLY A 106 13.47 6.78 -2.52
C GLY A 106 14.72 6.50 -1.71
N LYS A 107 15.31 7.56 -1.15
CA LYS A 107 16.48 7.48 -0.27
C LYS A 107 16.09 7.76 1.17
N TYR A 108 16.79 7.15 2.10
CA TYR A 108 16.63 7.43 3.52
C TYR A 108 17.98 7.72 4.19
N ALA A 109 17.90 8.41 5.32
CA ALA A 109 18.94 8.40 6.34
C ALA A 109 18.39 7.78 7.62
N ALA A 110 19.23 7.16 8.43
CA ALA A 110 18.81 6.55 9.69
C ALA A 110 19.67 7.01 10.85
N VAL A 111 19.03 7.24 12.00
CA VAL A 111 19.67 7.45 13.29
C VAL A 111 19.02 6.49 14.29
N GLU A 112 19.83 5.74 15.02
CA GLU A 112 19.36 4.81 16.06
C GLU A 112 19.77 5.32 17.44
N ALA A 113 18.80 5.39 18.36
CA ALA A 113 19.00 5.77 19.74
C ALA A 113 17.99 5.03 20.62
N ASP A 114 18.45 4.48 21.74
CA ASP A 114 17.61 3.86 22.77
C ASP A 114 16.62 2.78 22.26
N GLY A 115 17.02 1.99 21.24
CA GLY A 115 16.21 0.91 20.66
C GLY A 115 15.12 1.39 19.68
N LEU A 116 15.04 2.69 19.44
CA LEU A 116 14.24 3.30 18.40
C LEU A 116 15.15 3.75 17.26
N LYS A 117 14.65 3.61 16.03
CA LYS A 117 15.34 4.08 14.83
C LYS A 117 14.46 5.09 14.13
N THR A 118 15.01 6.27 13.88
CA THR A 118 14.37 7.30 13.07
C THR A 118 14.86 7.14 11.63
N LEU A 119 13.95 6.91 10.70
CA LEU A 119 14.20 6.85 9.27
C LEU A 119 13.73 8.17 8.63
N SER A 120 14.65 9.03 8.25
CA SER A 120 14.35 10.25 7.48
C SER A 120 14.15 9.88 6.02
N LEU A 121 12.91 9.73 5.59
CA LEU A 121 12.56 9.34 4.22
C LEU A 121 12.50 10.57 3.33
N GLU A 122 13.34 10.60 2.31
CA GLU A 122 13.28 11.64 1.27
C GLU A 122 12.04 11.46 0.39
N LYS A 123 11.66 12.54 -0.31
CA LYS A 123 10.59 12.51 -1.31
C LYS A 123 10.82 11.36 -2.31
N PRO A 124 9.80 10.52 -2.59
CA PRO A 124 9.92 9.42 -3.54
C PRO A 124 10.35 9.90 -4.92
N THR A 125 11.21 9.12 -5.57
CA THR A 125 11.64 9.34 -6.95
C THR A 125 10.98 8.38 -7.93
N ARG A 126 10.40 7.28 -7.42
CA ARG A 126 9.59 6.35 -8.21
C ARG A 126 8.39 5.87 -7.40
N ILE A 127 7.28 5.66 -8.09
CA ILE A 127 6.05 5.09 -7.54
C ILE A 127 5.59 3.96 -8.46
N VAL A 128 5.30 2.81 -7.85
CA VAL A 128 4.55 1.72 -8.49
C VAL A 128 3.18 1.67 -7.84
N LYS A 129 2.12 1.67 -8.63
CA LYS A 129 0.74 1.58 -8.12
C LYS A 129 -0.02 0.51 -8.87
N VAL A 130 -0.56 -0.44 -8.11
CA VAL A 130 -1.46 -1.48 -8.57
C VAL A 130 -2.82 -1.24 -7.96
N ASN A 131 -3.84 -1.13 -8.81
CA ASN A 131 -5.22 -1.00 -8.40
C ASN A 131 -6.01 -2.18 -8.98
N THR A 132 -6.64 -2.95 -8.11
CA THR A 132 -7.50 -4.06 -8.48
C THR A 132 -8.83 -3.87 -7.79
N ILE A 133 -9.84 -3.39 -8.51
CA ILE A 133 -11.17 -3.11 -7.99
C ILE A 133 -12.16 -4.07 -8.63
N THR A 134 -12.93 -4.76 -7.80
CA THR A 134 -13.87 -5.81 -8.26
C THR A 134 -15.22 -5.26 -8.70
N THR A 135 -15.44 -3.95 -8.56
CA THR A 135 -16.68 -3.27 -8.94
C THR A 135 -16.43 -1.99 -9.72
N ALA A 136 -16.93 -1.91 -10.95
CA ALA A 136 -17.07 -0.69 -11.77
C ALA A 136 -15.85 0.25 -11.91
N GLY A 137 -14.68 -0.12 -11.35
CA GLY A 137 -13.42 0.58 -11.48
C GLY A 137 -12.50 -0.17 -12.44
N SER A 138 -11.62 0.58 -13.08
CA SER A 138 -10.61 0.02 -13.97
C SER A 138 -9.45 -0.56 -13.15
N ASN A 139 -9.12 -1.82 -13.42
CA ASN A 139 -7.87 -2.39 -12.91
C ASN A 139 -6.71 -1.79 -13.69
N TYR A 140 -5.66 -1.37 -13.00
CA TYR A 140 -4.45 -0.86 -13.64
C TYR A 140 -3.20 -1.15 -12.81
N SER A 141 -2.07 -1.13 -13.49
CA SER A 141 -0.74 -1.11 -12.89
C SER A 141 0.08 -0.05 -13.60
N VAL A 142 0.67 0.86 -12.85
CA VAL A 142 1.55 1.91 -13.38
C VAL A 142 2.85 1.96 -12.60
N ASP A 143 3.92 2.35 -13.29
CA ASP A 143 5.26 2.48 -12.74
C ASP A 143 5.90 3.72 -13.37
N THR A 144 6.26 4.70 -12.55
CA THR A 144 6.83 5.97 -13.04
C THR A 144 8.20 5.81 -13.69
N GLU A 145 8.95 4.74 -13.41
CA GLU A 145 10.23 4.46 -14.07
C GLU A 145 10.04 3.77 -15.43
N ASN A 146 9.00 2.95 -15.56
CA ASN A 146 8.67 2.19 -16.77
C ASN A 146 7.35 2.67 -17.38
N TRP A 147 7.21 4.00 -17.54
CA TRP A 147 5.96 4.62 -17.96
C TRP A 147 5.62 4.34 -19.42
N THR A 148 4.33 4.19 -19.70
CA THR A 148 3.79 3.99 -21.04
C THR A 148 2.60 4.91 -21.29
N ASP A 149 2.23 5.15 -22.55
CA ASP A 149 1.03 5.93 -22.89
C ASP A 149 -0.23 5.33 -22.26
N ALA A 150 -0.32 3.99 -22.24
CA ALA A 150 -1.40 3.28 -21.56
C ALA A 150 -1.44 3.55 -20.05
N SER A 151 -0.28 3.73 -19.40
CA SER A 151 -0.20 4.16 -18.00
C SER A 151 -0.83 5.53 -17.82
N GLY A 152 -0.46 6.48 -18.69
CA GLY A 152 -0.98 7.85 -18.66
C GLY A 152 -2.50 7.94 -18.83
N VAL A 153 -3.08 7.10 -19.70
CA VAL A 153 -4.53 6.98 -19.87
C VAL A 153 -5.17 6.32 -18.65
N ALA A 154 -4.59 5.23 -18.11
CA ALA A 154 -5.17 4.47 -17.01
C ALA A 154 -5.36 5.28 -15.72
N VAL A 155 -4.47 6.24 -15.46
CA VAL A 155 -4.55 7.14 -14.29
C VAL A 155 -4.99 8.57 -14.64
N GLY A 156 -5.34 8.81 -15.90
CA GLY A 156 -5.91 10.05 -16.44
C GLY A 156 -7.19 9.76 -17.22
N THR A 157 -7.29 10.28 -18.44
CA THR A 157 -8.32 9.88 -19.43
C THR A 157 -7.69 9.73 -20.82
N GLU A 158 -8.45 9.23 -21.80
CA GLU A 158 -7.99 9.15 -23.20
C GLU A 158 -7.75 10.55 -23.80
N GLU A 159 -8.58 11.53 -23.44
CA GLU A 159 -8.50 12.92 -23.92
C GLU A 159 -7.47 13.75 -23.16
N ALA A 160 -7.08 13.31 -21.96
CA ALA A 160 -6.13 13.99 -21.09
C ALA A 160 -5.25 12.98 -20.32
N PRO A 161 -4.38 12.23 -21.03
CA PRO A 161 -3.45 11.33 -20.37
C PRO A 161 -2.46 12.13 -19.52
N ILE A 162 -2.10 11.58 -18.36
CA ILE A 162 -1.11 12.22 -17.47
C ILE A 162 0.29 11.63 -17.67
N THR A 163 1.31 12.47 -17.51
CA THR A 163 2.72 12.03 -17.62
C THR A 163 3.20 11.37 -16.33
N ALA A 164 4.31 10.63 -16.41
CA ALA A 164 4.97 10.04 -15.24
C ALA A 164 5.35 11.10 -14.20
N GLU A 165 5.88 12.24 -14.65
CA GLU A 165 6.30 13.35 -13.80
C GLU A 165 5.10 13.96 -13.09
N LYS A 166 3.97 14.13 -13.80
CA LYS A 166 2.76 14.66 -13.18
C LYS A 166 2.15 13.68 -12.20
N PHE A 167 2.17 12.39 -12.50
CA PHE A 167 1.74 11.35 -11.57
C PHE A 167 2.60 11.32 -10.30
N LEU A 168 3.93 11.33 -10.47
CA LEU A 168 4.89 11.39 -9.36
C LEU A 168 4.68 12.66 -8.53
N GLU A 169 4.54 13.81 -9.17
CA GLU A 169 4.26 15.08 -8.51
C GLU A 169 2.99 14.97 -7.67
N ASN A 170 1.89 14.44 -8.23
CA ASN A 170 0.58 14.36 -7.57
C ASN A 170 0.55 13.38 -6.39
N ASN A 171 1.31 12.29 -6.44
CA ASN A 171 1.20 11.17 -5.50
C ASN A 171 2.38 11.03 -4.52
N ALA A 172 3.53 11.67 -4.79
CA ALA A 172 4.67 11.63 -3.89
C ALA A 172 4.40 12.44 -2.60
N PHE A 173 4.78 11.86 -1.46
CA PHE A 173 4.80 12.55 -0.18
C PHE A 173 6.01 13.48 -0.06
N ALA A 174 5.94 14.46 0.84
CA ALA A 174 7.08 15.30 1.22
C ALA A 174 8.00 14.54 2.19
N LYS A 175 9.28 14.96 2.28
CA LYS A 175 10.23 14.38 3.24
C LYS A 175 9.64 14.35 4.64
N PHE A 176 9.78 13.22 5.34
CA PHE A 176 9.32 13.07 6.72
C PHE A 176 10.17 12.05 7.49
N ASP A 177 10.05 12.07 8.81
CA ASP A 177 10.71 11.12 9.70
C ASP A 177 9.73 10.03 10.13
N LEU A 178 10.12 8.77 9.91
CA LEU A 178 9.40 7.59 10.36
C LEU A 178 10.13 6.97 11.54
N LEU A 179 9.45 6.91 12.69
CA LEU A 179 9.99 6.25 13.87
C LEU A 179 9.63 4.77 13.86
N VAL A 180 10.64 3.89 13.91
CA VAL A 180 10.46 2.44 13.96
C VAL A 180 11.01 1.86 15.25
N ASN A 181 10.33 0.85 15.78
CA ASN A 181 10.78 0.07 16.91
C ASN A 181 11.58 -1.14 16.42
N VAL A 182 12.88 -1.14 16.71
CA VAL A 182 13.81 -2.18 16.24
C VAL A 182 13.58 -3.52 16.94
N ALA A 183 13.04 -3.50 18.17
CA ALA A 183 12.78 -4.72 18.93
C ALA A 183 11.55 -5.49 18.42
N THR A 184 10.54 -4.77 17.92
CA THR A 184 9.28 -5.37 17.45
C THR A 184 9.14 -5.38 15.93
N ASN A 185 10.09 -4.78 15.20
CA ASN A 185 10.01 -4.55 13.76
C ASN A 185 8.70 -3.87 13.33
N ALA A 186 8.25 -2.89 14.13
CA ALA A 186 6.96 -2.24 13.94
C ALA A 186 7.05 -0.72 13.99
N PHE A 187 6.03 -0.05 13.44
CA PHE A 187 5.87 1.40 13.52
C PHE A 187 4.40 1.81 13.51
N GLU A 188 4.10 3.06 13.82
CA GLU A 188 2.73 3.58 13.73
C GLU A 188 2.38 3.96 12.29
N TYR A 189 1.16 3.65 11.86
CA TYR A 189 0.69 4.04 10.53
C TYR A 189 0.79 5.56 10.32
N ASN A 190 1.38 5.99 9.20
CA ASN A 190 1.52 7.40 8.86
C ASN A 190 0.64 7.77 7.65
N SER A 191 -0.20 8.80 7.79
CA SER A 191 -0.96 9.35 6.66
C SER A 191 -0.01 10.10 5.72
N LEU A 192 0.22 9.57 4.51
CA LEU A 192 1.17 10.12 3.54
C LEU A 192 0.58 11.28 2.69
N THR A 193 -0.46 11.95 3.18
CA THR A 193 -1.08 13.10 2.50
C THR A 193 -0.08 14.24 2.36
N LYS A 194 -0.10 14.91 1.19
CA LYS A 194 0.65 16.14 0.94
C LYS A 194 0.30 17.27 1.91
#